data_AF-A0A2Z6E262-F1
#
_entry.id   AF-A0A2Z6E262-F1
#
_cell.length_a   1.000
_cell.length_b   1.000
_cell.length_c   1.000
_cell.angle_alpha   90.00
_cell.angle_beta   90.00
_cell.angle_gamma   90.00
#
_symmetry.space_group_name_H-M   'P 1'
#
loop_
_entity.id
_entity.type
_entity.pdbx_description
1 polymer ?
#
loop_
_entity_poly.entity_id
_entity_poly.type
_entity_poly.pdbx_seq_one_letter_code
_entity_poly.pdbx_strand_id
1 'polypeptide(L)' 'MNFDSDSNVIDVAIRRLRAKIDDAFNPKLIHTVRGMGYTLDAPDDAPAP' A
#
# COMPACT_ATOMS: atom_id res chain seq x y z
N MET A 1 20.68 7.88 8.81
CA MET A 1 19.43 8.15 8.07
C MET A 1 18.28 7.74 8.98
N ASN A 2 17.61 8.71 9.60
CA ASN A 2 16.50 8.47 10.52
C ASN A 2 15.24 8.13 9.70
N PHE A 3 15.08 6.87 9.32
CA PHE A 3 13.87 6.39 8.63
C PHE A 3 12.67 6.20 9.57
N ASP A 4 12.88 6.26 10.90
CA ASP A 4 11.84 5.97 11.89
C ASP A 4 10.77 7.07 12.03
N SER A 5 11.11 8.34 11.79
CA SER A 5 10.13 9.44 11.89
C SER A 5 9.20 9.52 10.67
N ASP A 6 9.71 9.23 9.47
CA ASP A 6 8.91 9.25 8.25
C ASP A 6 7.99 8.03 8.14
N SER A 7 8.40 6.88 8.69
CA SER A 7 7.58 5.65 8.68
C SER A 7 6.21 5.85 9.32
N ASN A 8 6.11 6.65 10.38
CA ASN A 8 4.84 6.94 11.05
C ASN A 8 3.89 7.74 10.13
N VAL A 9 4.43 8.72 9.41
CA VAL A 9 3.64 9.52 8.45
C VAL A 9 3.18 8.66 7.27
N ILE A 10 4.06 7.79 6.76
CA ILE A 10 3.75 6.86 5.67
C ILE A 10 2.61 5.91 6.08
N ASP A 11 2.64 5.31 7.27
CA ASP A 11 1.58 4.43 7.75
C ASP A 11 0.22 5.14 7.86
N VAL A 12 0.20 6.37 8.38
CA VAL A 12 -1.02 7.17 8.47
C VAL A 12 -1.54 7.51 7.07
N ALA A 13 -0.65 7.90 6.15
CA ALA A 13 -1.01 8.22 4.77
C ALA A 13 -1.57 7.00 4.02
N ILE A 14 -0.89 5.85 4.10
CA ILE A 14 -1.33 4.58 3.50
C ILE A 14 -2.68 4.13 4.09
N ARG A 15 -2.87 4.25 5.41
CA ARG A 15 -4.14 3.91 6.06
C ARG A 15 -5.30 4.82 5.61
N ARG A 16 -5.06 6.13 5.52
CA ARG A 16 -6.03 7.10 5.00
C ARG A 16 -6.32 6.88 3.52
N LEU A 17 -5.30 6.51 2.74
CA LEU A 17 -5.42 6.20 1.33
C LEU A 17 -6.29 4.96 1.15
N ARG A 18 -5.98 3.85 1.84
CA ARG A 18 -6.79 2.62 1.83
C ARG A 18 -8.25 2.88 2.19
N ALA A 19 -8.52 3.67 3.22
CA ALA A 19 -9.91 4.01 3.58
C ALA A 19 -10.66 4.80 2.48
N LYS A 20 -9.95 5.50 1.59
CA LYS A 20 -10.56 6.23 0.46
C LYS A 20 -10.66 5.40 -0.81
N ILE A 21 -9.63 4.62 -1.13
CA ILE A 21 -9.50 3.91 -2.41
C ILE A 21 -9.79 2.42 -2.33
N ASP A 22 -9.84 1.82 -1.15
CA ASP A 22 -9.92 0.37 -0.94
C ASP A 22 -11.29 -0.01 -0.37
N ASP A 23 -11.81 0.78 0.59
CA ASP A 23 -13.18 0.61 1.11
C ASP A 23 -14.27 0.81 0.04
N ALA A 24 -14.01 1.69 -0.94
CA ALA A 24 -14.95 1.98 -2.03
C ALA A 24 -14.57 1.31 -3.37
N PHE A 25 -13.36 0.77 -3.48
CA PHE A 25 -12.81 0.21 -4.71
C PHE A 25 -12.06 -1.08 -4.37
N ASN A 26 -12.71 -2.21 -4.60
CA ASN A 26 -12.05 -3.51 -4.60
C ASN A 26 -11.58 -3.76 -6.06
N PRO A 27 -10.30 -4.04 -6.31
CA PRO A 27 -9.39 -4.71 -5.37
C PRO A 27 -8.30 -3.85 -4.68
N LYS A 28 -7.76 -4.40 -3.59
CA LYS A 28 -6.62 -3.85 -2.82
C LYS A 28 -5.41 -3.61 -3.70
N LEU A 29 -5.07 -2.33 -3.93
CA LEU A 29 -3.91 -1.96 -4.74
C LEU A 29 -2.60 -1.89 -3.95
N ILE A 30 -2.66 -1.71 -2.62
CA ILE A 30 -1.45 -1.46 -1.82
C ILE A 30 -0.97 -2.76 -1.19
N HIS A 31 0.23 -3.21 -1.56
CA HIS A 31 0.91 -4.37 -1.02
C HIS A 31 2.10 -3.96 -0.14
N THR A 32 2.29 -4.65 0.97
CA THR A 32 3.39 -4.37 1.91
C THR A 32 4.51 -5.38 1.70
N VAL A 33 5.70 -4.91 1.32
CA VAL A 33 6.90 -5.74 1.13
C VAL A 33 7.84 -5.51 2.31
N ARG A 34 7.95 -6.52 3.17
CA ARG A 34 8.74 -6.46 4.40
C ARG A 34 10.21 -6.23 4.08
N GLY A 35 10.79 -5.15 4.61
CA GLY A 35 12.19 -4.75 4.38
C GLY A 35 12.43 -3.90 3.13
N MET A 36 11.41 -3.65 2.30
CA MET A 36 11.50 -2.82 1.08
C MET A 36 10.51 -1.65 1.07
N GLY A 37 9.34 -1.78 1.71
CA GLY A 37 8.34 -0.72 1.81
C GLY A 37 6.96 -1.16 1.31
N TYR A 38 6.30 -0.27 0.56
CA TYR A 38 4.96 -0.50 0.01
C TYR A 38 5.04 -0.49 -1.52
N THR A 39 4.38 -1.43 -2.19
CA THR A 39 4.20 -1.43 -3.64
C THR A 39 2.73 -1.25 -3.97
N LEU A 40 2.46 -0.62 -5.10
CA LEU A 40 1.11 -0.36 -5.58
C LEU A 40 0.91 -1.21 -6.83
N ASP A 41 0.16 -2.29 -6.68
CA ASP A 41 -0.06 -3.32 -7.69
C ASP A 41 -1.54 -3.71 -7.73
N ALA A 42 -2.11 -3.80 -8.93
CA ALA A 42 -3.50 -4.19 -9.09
C ALA A 42 -3.55 -5.71 -9.28
N PRO A 43 -4.31 -6.48 -8.49
CA PRO A 43 -4.38 -7.94 -8.67
C PRO A 43 -5.05 -8.41 -9.97
N ASP A 44 -5.34 -7.49 -10.90
CA ASP A 44 -5.79 -7.79 -12.27
C ASP A 44 -4.65 -7.89 -13.28
N ASP A 45 -3.40 -7.57 -12.90
CA ASP A 45 -2.22 -7.71 -13.78
C ASP A 45 -1.50 -9.07 -13.64
N ALA A 46 -2.12 -10.05 -12.98
CA ALA A 46 -1.61 -11.41 -13.03
C ALA A 46 -2.05 -12.05 -14.37
N PRO A 47 -1.13 -12.33 -15.32
CA PRO A 47 -1.49 -13.19 -16.45
C PRO A 47 -1.91 -14.53 -15.86
N ALA A 48 -3.15 -14.93 -16.15
CA ALA A 48 -3.70 -16.22 -15.75
C ALA A 48 -2.67 -17.36 -16.02
N PRO A 49 -2.48 -18.30 -15.08
CA PRO A 49 -1.56 -19.43 -15.25
C PRO A 49 -2.01 -20.38 -16.37
#